data_AF-A0A1B9MVT5-F1
#
_entry.id   AF-A0A1B9MVT5-F1
#
_cell.length_a   1.000
_cell.length_b   1.000
_cell.length_c   1.000
_cell.angle_alpha   90.00
_cell.angle_beta   90.00
_cell.angle_gamma   90.00
#
_symmetry.space_group_name_H-M   'P 1'
#
loop_
_entity.id
_entity.type
_entity.pdbx_description
1 polymer ?
#
loop_
_entity_poly.entity_id
_entity_poly.type
_entity_poly.pdbx_seq_one_letter_code
_entity_poly.pdbx_strand_id
1 'polypeptide(L)' 'MSTLNDENTRSQCTKILNHLQRGKTINPLQALNQYDCFRLGARIYDLKKRGHSIDSRMVKSRNGKKYAEYSMRVN' A
#
# COMPACT_ATOMS: atom_id res chain seq x y z
N MET A 1 -6.15 -11.36 -13.18
CA MET A 1 -7.25 -10.37 -13.23
C MET A 1 -6.91 -9.21 -12.31
N SER A 2 -6.82 -7.99 -12.84
CA SER A 2 -6.73 -6.75 -12.06
C SER A 2 -8.11 -6.39 -11.50
N THR A 3 -8.23 -6.16 -10.20
CA THR A 3 -9.52 -5.84 -9.53
C THR A 3 -9.95 -4.38 -9.69
N LEU A 4 -9.40 -3.66 -10.68
CA LEU A 4 -9.51 -2.19 -10.83
C LEU A 4 -10.84 -1.73 -11.44
N ASN A 5 -11.79 -2.63 -11.70
CA ASN A 5 -13.09 -2.31 -12.29
C ASN A 5 -14.02 -1.57 -11.32
N ASP A 6 -13.64 -1.47 -10.04
CA ASP A 6 -14.41 -0.83 -8.98
C ASP A 6 -13.86 0.58 -8.66
N GLU A 7 -14.75 1.57 -8.51
CA GLU A 7 -14.39 2.96 -8.23
C GLU A 7 -13.71 3.16 -6.88
N ASN A 8 -14.16 2.45 -5.85
CA ASN A 8 -13.54 2.51 -4.52
C ASN A 8 -12.11 1.97 -4.58
N THR A 9 -11.89 0.90 -5.35
CA THR A 9 -10.56 0.34 -5.58
C THR A 9 -9.61 1.35 -6.23
N ARG A 10 -10.07 2.07 -7.27
CA ARG A 10 -9.28 3.12 -7.92
C ARG A 10 -8.96 4.26 -6.95
N SER A 11 -9.95 4.70 -6.17
CA SER A 11 -9.79 5.73 -5.14
C SER A 11 -8.76 5.34 -4.07
N GLN A 12 -8.82 4.10 -3.57
CA GLN A 12 -7.84 3.56 -2.61
C GLN A 12 -6.42 3.52 -3.18
N CYS A 13 -6.24 3.02 -4.41
CA CYS A 13 -4.95 3.03 -5.10
C CYS A 13 -4.36 4.44 -5.18
N THR A 14 -5.17 5.43 -5.57
CA THR A 14 -4.73 6.82 -5.69
C THR A 14 -4.35 7.42 -4.33
N LYS A 15 -5.18 7.22 -3.29
CA LYS A 15 -4.87 7.70 -1.93
C LYS A 15 -3.58 7.09 -1.38
N ILE A 16 -3.40 5.79 -1.54
CA ILE A 16 -2.19 5.07 -1.12
C ILE A 16 -0.96 5.57 -1.89
N LEU A 17 -1.06 5.72 -3.21
CA LEU A 17 0.03 6.23 -4.03
C LEU A 17 0.45 7.65 -3.58
N ASN A 18 -0.50 8.55 -3.40
CA ASN A 18 -0.23 9.91 -2.94
C ASN A 18 0.45 9.92 -1.56
N HIS A 19 0.05 9.03 -0.65
CA HIS A 19 0.69 8.90 0.65
C HIS A 19 2.15 8.46 0.52
N LEU A 20 2.41 7.44 -0.31
CA LEU A 20 3.76 6.94 -0.57
C LEU A 20 4.65 8.01 -1.22
N GLN A 21 4.13 8.74 -2.22
CA GLN A 21 4.85 9.79 -2.94
C GLN A 21 5.26 10.97 -2.05
N ARG A 22 4.60 11.16 -0.90
CA ARG A 22 5.00 12.15 0.12
C ARG A 22 6.17 11.67 0.99
N GLY A 23 6.83 10.58 0.62
CA GLY A 23 7.94 9.98 1.37
C GLY A 23 7.49 9.21 2.61
N LYS A 24 6.19 8.97 2.77
CA LYS A 24 5.66 8.23 3.92
C LYS A 24 5.62 6.73 3.65
N THR A 25 5.68 5.94 4.71
CA THR A 25 5.43 4.50 4.65
C THR A 25 3.98 4.17 4.96
N ILE A 26 3.52 3.01 4.51
CA ILE A 26 2.18 2.50 4.83
C ILE A 26 2.22 1.02 5.19
N ASN A 27 1.49 0.66 6.24
CA ASN A 27 1.24 -0.73 6.66
C ASN A 27 -0.26 -1.08 6.60
N PRO A 28 -0.66 -2.36 6.71
CA PRO A 28 -2.06 -2.77 6.59
C PRO A 28 -3.01 -2.07 7.56
N LEU A 29 -2.57 -1.80 8.79
CA LEU A 29 -3.40 -1.13 9.80
C LEU A 29 -3.60 0.36 9.46
N GLN A 30 -2.56 1.03 8.97
CA GLN A 30 -2.66 2.41 8.50
C GLN A 30 -3.56 2.52 7.26
N ALA A 31 -3.43 1.58 6.31
CA ALA A 31 -4.26 1.54 5.12
C ALA A 31 -5.75 1.31 5.45
N LEU A 32 -6.03 0.46 6.44
CA LEU A 32 -7.37 0.27 6.97
C LEU A 32 -7.89 1.57 7.61
N ASN A 33 -7.15 2.14 8.57
CA ASN A 33 -7.63 3.26 9.37
C ASN A 33 -7.74 4.59 8.59
N GLN A 34 -6.92 4.80 7.56
CA GLN A 34 -6.86 6.08 6.83
C GLN A 34 -7.61 6.04 5.49
N TYR A 35 -7.73 4.86 4.87
CA TYR A 35 -8.23 4.72 3.50
C TYR A 35 -9.26 3.59 3.34
N ASP A 36 -9.75 3.02 4.44
CA ASP A 36 -10.70 1.91 4.46
C ASP A 36 -10.25 0.71 3.62
N CYS A 37 -8.93 0.49 3.54
CA CYS A 37 -8.33 -0.49 2.64
C CYS A 37 -7.85 -1.74 3.39
N PHE A 38 -8.70 -2.76 3.45
CA PHE A 38 -8.36 -4.08 4.00
C PHE A 38 -7.33 -4.83 3.16
N ARG A 39 -7.31 -4.61 1.84
CA ARG A 39 -6.48 -5.37 0.88
C ARG A 39 -5.28 -4.56 0.38
N LEU A 40 -4.51 -3.97 1.30
CA LEU A 40 -3.33 -3.16 0.96
C LEU A 40 -2.40 -3.87 -0.04
N GLY A 41 -2.08 -5.14 0.19
CA GLY A 41 -1.18 -5.89 -0.71
C GLY A 41 -1.67 -5.96 -2.16
N ALA A 42 -2.99 -6.06 -2.38
CA ALA A 42 -3.57 -6.04 -3.72
C ALA A 42 -3.43 -4.66 -4.37
N ARG A 43 -3.66 -3.58 -3.62
CA ARG A 43 -3.47 -2.20 -4.11
C ARG A 43 -2.02 -1.93 -4.47
N ILE A 44 -1.07 -2.37 -3.64
CA ILE A 44 0.36 -2.24 -3.93
C ILE A 44 0.73 -3.04 -5.20
N TYR A 45 0.19 -4.25 -5.37
CA TYR A 45 0.40 -5.03 -6.59
C TYR A 45 -0.13 -4.30 -7.84
N ASP A 46 -1.34 -3.74 -7.77
CA ASP A 46 -1.93 -2.94 -8.85
C ASP A 46 -1.06 -1.71 -9.18
N LEU A 47 -0.52 -1.02 -8.16
CA LEU A 47 0.38 0.12 -8.35
C LEU A 47 1.73 -0.29 -8.97
N LYS A 48 2.33 -1.41 -8.54
CA LYS A 48 3.55 -1.96 -9.14
C LYS A 48 3.34 -2.32 -10.60
N LYS A 49 2.21 -2.94 -10.94
CA LYS A 49 1.83 -3.23 -12.33
C LYS A 49 1.67 -2.00 -13.21
N ARG A 50 1.32 -0.86 -12.61
CA ARG A 50 1.27 0.44 -13.29
C ARG A 50 2.63 1.12 -13.44
N GLY A 51 3.72 0.49 -13.00
CA GLY A 51 5.08 0.99 -13.13
C GLY A 51 5.58 1.80 -11.94
N HIS A 52 4.86 1.83 -10.82
CA HIS A 52 5.35 2.50 -9.61
C HIS A 52 6.36 1.63 -8.87
N SER A 53 7.57 2.17 -8.68
CA SER A 53 8.63 1.54 -7.88
C SER A 53 8.32 1.65 -6.39
N ILE A 54 7.81 0.57 -5.81
CA ILE A 54 7.43 0.48 -4.40
C ILE A 54 8.22 -0.65 -3.74
N ASP A 55 8.97 -0.33 -2.70
CA ASP A 55 9.67 -1.32 -1.90
C ASP A 55 8.77 -1.88 -0.81
N SER A 56 9.11 -3.07 -0.33
CA SER A 56 8.41 -3.74 0.75
C SER A 56 9.42 -4.28 1.75
N ARG A 57 9.20 -3.99 3.03
CA ARG A 57 9.98 -4.57 4.14
C ARG A 57 9.07 -5.27 5.13
N MET A 58 9.56 -6.35 5.72
CA MET A 58 8.86 -7.03 6.80
C MET A 58 9.26 -6.42 8.14
N VAL A 59 8.28 -5.88 8.85
CA VAL A 59 8.46 -5.27 10.18
C VAL A 59 7.85 -6.19 11.23
N LYS A 60 8.55 -6.36 12.36
CA LYS A 60 8.04 -7.07 13.53
C LYS A 60 7.43 -6.05 14.50
N SER A 61 6.17 -6.25 14.87
CA SER A 61 5.50 -5.45 15.89
C SER A 61 6.06 -5.76 17.28
N ARG A 62 5.77 -4.87 18.24
CA ARG A 62 6.11 -5.08 19.66
C ARG A 62 5.54 -6.40 20.21
N ASN A 63 4.41 -6.86 19.68
CA ASN A 63 3.74 -8.10 20.10
C ASN A 63 4.25 -9.33 19.31
N GLY A 64 5.36 -9.20 18.59
CA GLY A 64 5.98 -10.28 17.83
C GLY A 64 5.35 -10.59 16.47
N LYS A 65 4.18 -10.01 16.15
CA LYS A 65 3.51 -10.18 14.85
C LYS A 65 4.30 -9.51 13.74
N LYS A 66 4.42 -10.16 12.58
CA LYS A 66 5.09 -9.58 11.40
C LYS A 66 4.06 -8.98 10.45
N TYR A 67 4.38 -7.83 9.86
CA TYR A 67 3.57 -7.18 8.83
C TYR A 67 4.47 -6.57 7.75
N ALA A 68 3.92 -6.44 6.55
CA ALA A 68 4.59 -5.74 5.46
C ALA A 68 4.40 -4.23 5.62
N GLU A 69 5.46 -3.48 5.39
CA GLU A 69 5.42 -2.02 5.26
C GLU A 69 5.97 -1.64 3.89
N TYR A 70 5.31 -0.69 3.24
CA TYR A 70 5.61 -0.27 1.88
C TYR A 70 6.04 1.21 1.85
N SER A 71 6.94 1.52 0.93
CA SER A 71 7.46 2.88 0.71
C SER A 71 7.75 3.08 -0.78
N MET A 72 7.84 4.33 -1.24
CA MET A 72 8.46 4.59 -2.54
C MET A 72 9.92 4.12 -2.51
N ARG A 73 10.36 3.51 -3.60
CA ARG A 73 11.78 3.21 -3.80
C ARG A 73 12.51 4.53 -4.02
N VAL A 74 13.49 4.81 -3.16
CA VAL A 74 14.43 5.91 -3.36
C VAL A 74 15.59 5.35 -4.18
N ASN A 75 15.91 6.02 -5.28
CA ASN A 75 16.98 5.63 -6.19
C ASN A 75 18.28 6.34 -5.82
#